data_AF-F5NUI6-F1
#
_entry.id   AF-F5NUI6-F1
#
_cell.length_a   1.000
_cell.length_b   1.000
_cell.length_c   1.000
_cell.angle_alpha   90.00
_cell.angle_beta   90.00
_cell.angle_gamma   90.00
#
_symmetry.space_group_name_H-M   'P 1'
#
loop_
_entity.id
_entity.type
_entity.pdbx_description
1 polymer ?
#
loop_
_entity_poly.entity_id
_entity_poly.type
_entity_poly.pdbx_seq_one_letter_code
_entity_poly.pdbx_strand_id
1 'polypeptide(L)'
;MAHIRTRETYGTRRLQTELAENGIIVGRDRLARLRKELRLRCKQKRKFRATTNPNHNLPVAPNLLNQTFAPTAPNQVWVADLTYVATQEGWLYLAGIKDVYTCEIVGYAMGVR
;
A
#
# COMPACT_ATOMS: atom_id res chain seq x y z
N MET A 1 9.55 22.75 -13.95
CA MET A 1 10.55 23.18 -12.94
C MET A 1 10.27 22.59 -11.54
N ALA A 2 9.16 22.89 -10.84
CA ALA A 2 8.91 22.37 -9.48
C ALA A 2 8.83 20.83 -9.34
N HIS A 3 8.24 20.13 -10.31
CA HIS A 3 8.15 18.67 -10.28
C HIS A 3 9.52 17.97 -10.36
N ILE A 4 10.46 18.50 -11.15
CA ILE A 4 11.82 17.96 -11.29
C ILE A 4 12.65 18.29 -10.04
N ARG A 5 12.52 19.52 -9.52
CA ARG A 5 13.20 19.98 -8.29
C ARG A 5 12.90 19.08 -7.09
N THR A 6 11.67 18.58 -6.99
CA THR A 6 11.22 17.66 -5.91
C THR A 6 11.57 16.20 -6.16
N ARG A 7 12.45 15.92 -7.12
CA ARG A 7 12.78 14.56 -7.58
C ARG A 7 11.54 13.75 -7.95
N GLU A 8 10.52 14.45 -8.45
CA GLU A 8 9.23 13.89 -8.85
C GLU A 8 8.46 13.22 -7.70
N THR A 9 8.76 13.50 -6.44
CA THR A 9 8.10 12.83 -5.30
C THR A 9 6.79 13.51 -4.89
N TYR A 10 6.64 14.81 -5.15
CA TYR A 10 5.54 15.59 -4.57
C TYR A 10 4.21 15.37 -5.29
N GLY A 11 3.17 15.07 -4.49
CA GLY A 11 1.76 15.03 -4.88
C GLY A 11 1.17 16.43 -5.08
N THR A 12 -0.11 16.51 -5.49
CA THR A 12 -0.81 17.79 -5.70
C THR A 12 -0.82 18.67 -4.46
N ARG A 13 -1.02 18.08 -3.28
CA ARG A 13 -0.99 18.80 -1.99
C ARG A 13 0.37 19.49 -1.73
N ARG A 14 1.47 18.73 -1.80
CA ARG A 14 2.81 19.24 -1.51
C ARG A 14 3.29 20.24 -2.57
N LEU A 15 2.97 20.00 -3.84
CA LEU A 15 3.27 20.94 -4.92
C LEU A 15 2.47 22.24 -4.79
N GLN A 16 1.23 22.20 -4.30
CA GLN A 16 0.45 23.41 -4.10
C GLN A 16 1.10 24.32 -3.05
N THR A 17 1.50 23.75 -1.91
CA THR A 17 2.21 24.49 -0.85
C THR A 17 3.50 25.11 -1.37
N GLU A 18 4.33 24.32 -2.06
CA GLU A 18 5.60 24.82 -2.61
C GLU A 18 5.38 25.89 -3.69
N LEU A 19 4.37 25.74 -4.55
CA LEU A 19 4.05 26.77 -5.55
C LEU A 19 3.59 28.07 -4.87
N ALA A 20 2.78 27.98 -3.82
CA ALA A 20 2.34 29.14 -3.05
C ALA A 20 3.52 29.87 -2.37
N GLU A 21 4.48 29.13 -1.81
CA GLU A 21 5.73 29.69 -1.25
C GLU A 21 6.59 30.40 -2.31
N ASN A 22 6.45 30.02 -3.58
CA ASN A 22 7.10 30.68 -4.72
C ASN A 22 6.20 31.73 -5.40
N GLY A 23 5.12 32.17 -4.75
CA GLY A 23 4.21 33.22 -5.25
C GLY A 23 3.22 32.77 -6.33
N ILE A 24 3.12 31.47 -6.60
CA ILE A 24 2.21 30.89 -7.62
C ILE A 24 0.99 30.29 -6.92
N ILE A 25 -0.13 30.99 -7.00
CA ILE A 25 -1.41 30.54 -6.42
C ILE A 25 -2.16 29.68 -7.44
N VAL A 26 -2.32 28.38 -7.15
CA VAL A 26 -3.08 27.44 -7.99
C VAL A 26 -3.98 26.55 -7.15
N GLY A 27 -5.22 26.37 -7.59
CA GLY A 27 -6.16 25.43 -6.97
C GLY A 27 -5.74 23.98 -7.18
N ARG A 28 -6.07 23.10 -6.22
CA ARG A 28 -5.70 21.68 -6.24
C ARG A 28 -6.20 20.94 -7.49
N ASP A 29 -7.41 21.25 -7.95
CA ASP A 29 -8.02 20.57 -9.10
C ASP A 29 -7.37 20.99 -10.41
N ARG A 30 -7.05 22.29 -10.55
CA ARG A 30 -6.26 22.79 -11.69
C ARG A 30 -4.88 22.15 -11.72
N LEU A 31 -4.22 22.02 -10.57
CA LEU A 31 -2.93 21.35 -10.45
C LEU A 31 -3.03 19.85 -10.78
N ALA A 32 -4.09 19.16 -10.35
CA ALA A 32 -4.34 17.77 -10.70
C ALA A 32 -4.57 17.57 -12.20
N ARG A 33 -5.37 18.43 -12.83
CA ARG A 33 -5.63 18.43 -14.27
C ARG A 33 -4.35 18.66 -15.07
N LEU A 34 -3.59 19.70 -14.74
CA LEU A 34 -2.30 20.00 -15.41
C LEU A 34 -1.31 18.84 -15.27
N ARG A 35 -1.22 18.20 -14.10
CA ARG A 35 -0.39 17.00 -13.93
C ARG A 35 -0.84 15.83 -14.79
N LYS A 36 -2.15 15.67 -15.00
CA LYS A 36 -2.70 14.62 -15.86
C LYS A 36 -2.36 14.90 -17.33
N GLU A 37 -2.57 16.13 -17.79
CA GLU A 37 -2.26 16.59 -19.16
C GLU A 37 -0.76 16.46 -19.47
N LEU A 38 0.09 16.91 -18.55
CA LEU A 38 1.56 16.81 -18.67
C LEU A 38 2.11 15.41 -18.34
N ARG A 39 1.24 14.42 -18.10
CA ARG A 39 1.59 13.03 -17.75
C ARG A 39 2.57 12.90 -16.56
N LEU A 40 2.57 13.88 -15.64
CA LEU A 40 3.43 13.88 -14.47
C LEU A 40 2.91 12.89 -13.41
N ARG A 41 3.80 12.04 -12.90
CA ARG A 41 3.51 11.04 -11.88
C ARG A 41 4.50 11.14 -10.74
N CYS A 42 4.06 10.80 -9.54
CA CYS A 42 4.97 10.75 -8.41
C CYS A 42 5.89 9.54 -8.55
N LYS A 43 7.21 9.74 -8.49
CA LYS A 43 8.15 8.64 -8.28
C LYS A 43 7.90 8.05 -6.89
N GLN A 44 7.43 6.81 -6.87
CA GLN A 44 7.32 6.01 -5.66
C GLN A 44 8.62 5.24 -5.48
N LYS A 45 9.16 5.21 -4.25
CA LYS A 45 10.29 4.34 -3.93
C LYS A 45 9.84 2.89 -4.16
N ARG A 46 10.61 2.11 -4.92
CA ARG A 46 10.37 0.68 -5.08
C ARG A 46 10.31 0.05 -3.69
N LYS A 47 9.25 -0.68 -3.36
CA LYS A 47 9.17 -1.43 -2.10
C LYS A 47 10.39 -2.35 -2.04
N PHE A 48 11.16 -2.27 -0.97
CA PHE A 48 12.23 -3.22 -0.70
C PHE A 48 11.58 -4.56 -0.36
N ARG A 49 11.97 -5.63 -1.05
CA ARG A 49 11.44 -6.99 -0.83
C ARG A 49 12.57 -7.82 -0.24
N ALA A 50 12.55 -8.02 1.07
CA ALA A 50 13.62 -8.69 1.81
C ALA A 50 13.42 -10.21 1.95
N THR A 51 12.16 -10.66 2.00
CA THR A 51 11.79 -11.93 2.64
C THR A 51 11.58 -13.10 1.68
N THR A 52 11.61 -12.90 0.36
CA THR A 52 11.34 -13.99 -0.59
C THR A 52 12.29 -13.89 -1.76
N ASN A 53 13.20 -14.87 -1.89
CA ASN A 53 13.95 -15.08 -3.11
C ASN A 53 13.08 -15.93 -4.06
N PRO A 54 12.47 -15.34 -5.11
CA PRO A 54 11.68 -16.10 -6.06
C PRO A 54 12.53 -17.02 -6.96
N ASN A 55 13.84 -16.80 -7.02
CA ASN A 55 14.77 -17.60 -7.82
C ASN A 55 15.43 -18.66 -6.93
N HIS A 56 14.73 -19.75 -6.69
CA HIS A 56 15.26 -20.93 -6.03
C HIS A 56 14.85 -22.21 -6.78
N ASN A 57 15.65 -23.27 -6.65
CA ASN A 57 15.36 -24.56 -7.30
C ASN A 57 14.52 -25.50 -6.44
N LEU A 58 14.01 -25.03 -5.29
CA LEU A 58 13.07 -25.79 -4.46
C LEU A 58 11.67 -25.82 -5.12
N PRO A 59 10.87 -26.88 -4.90
CA PRO A 59 9.48 -26.92 -5.34
C PRO A 59 8.69 -25.72 -4.82
N VAL A 60 8.05 -24.98 -5.72
CA VAL A 60 7.14 -23.88 -5.38
C VAL A 60 5.72 -24.41 -5.50
N ALA A 61 4.91 -24.28 -4.45
CA ALA A 61 3.50 -24.59 -4.51
C ALA A 61 2.79 -23.68 -5.55
N PRO A 62 1.89 -24.21 -6.38
CA PRO A 62 1.19 -23.40 -7.37
C PRO A 62 0.36 -22.31 -6.68
N ASN A 63 0.48 -21.07 -7.15
CA ASN A 63 -0.36 -19.98 -6.69
C ASN A 63 -1.77 -20.11 -7.29
N LEU A 64 -2.64 -20.85 -6.61
CA LEU A 64 -4.01 -21.12 -7.05
C LEU A 64 -4.86 -19.85 -7.13
N LEU A 65 -4.60 -18.86 -6.26
CA LEU A 65 -5.38 -17.61 -6.22
C LEU A 65 -4.96 -16.64 -7.33
N ASN A 66 -3.68 -16.63 -7.70
CA ASN A 66 -3.11 -15.76 -8.73
C ASN A 66 -3.54 -14.27 -8.65
N GLN A 67 -3.70 -13.74 -7.44
CA GLN A 67 -4.20 -12.38 -7.16
C GLN A 67 -5.64 -12.09 -7.66
N THR A 68 -6.43 -13.13 -7.96
CA THR A 68 -7.84 -13.01 -8.30
C THR A 68 -8.68 -13.03 -7.02
N PHE A 69 -8.97 -11.85 -6.46
CA PHE A 69 -9.76 -11.68 -5.24
C PHE A 69 -11.26 -11.49 -5.54
N ALA A 70 -11.88 -12.47 -6.20
CA ALA A 70 -13.29 -12.42 -6.59
C ALA A 70 -14.07 -13.68 -6.16
N PRO A 71 -14.19 -13.96 -4.84
CA PRO A 71 -15.00 -15.08 -4.36
C PRO A 71 -16.50 -14.83 -4.61
N THR A 72 -17.26 -15.90 -4.86
CA THR A 72 -18.70 -15.89 -5.08
C THR A 72 -19.51 -16.32 -3.84
N ALA A 73 -18.85 -16.90 -2.84
CA ALA A 73 -19.46 -17.31 -1.57
C ALA A 73 -18.44 -17.21 -0.41
N PRO A 74 -18.91 -17.23 0.85
CA PRO A 74 -18.03 -17.33 2.02
C PRO A 74 -17.13 -18.58 1.97
N ASN A 75 -15.99 -18.53 2.67
CA ASN A 75 -15.03 -19.63 2.84
C ASN A 75 -14.33 -20.12 1.56
N GLN A 76 -14.31 -19.31 0.50
CA GLN A 76 -13.58 -19.63 -0.73
C GLN A 76 -12.16 -19.05 -0.76
N VAL A 77 -11.99 -17.83 -0.25
CA VAL A 77 -10.69 -17.14 -0.22
C VAL A 77 -10.53 -16.46 1.12
N TRP A 78 -9.45 -16.79 1.81
CA TRP A 78 -9.01 -16.13 3.03
C TRP A 78 -7.71 -15.38 2.80
N VAL A 79 -7.58 -14.22 3.44
CA VAL A 79 -6.31 -13.49 3.53
C VAL A 79 -5.87 -13.47 4.97
N ALA A 80 -4.58 -13.66 5.19
CA ALA A 80 -3.97 -13.60 6.52
C ALA A 80 -2.91 -12.51 6.55
N ASP A 81 -2.81 -11.83 7.69
CA ASP A 81 -1.76 -10.85 7.95
C ASP A 81 -1.25 -11.01 9.38
N LEU A 82 0.03 -10.68 9.56
CA LEU A 82 0.67 -10.62 10.87
C LEU A 82 1.06 -9.17 11.13
N THR A 83 0.53 -8.61 12.20
CA THR A 83 0.76 -7.22 12.58
C THR A 83 1.15 -7.11 14.06
N TYR A 84 1.62 -5.92 14.44
CA TYR A 84 2.06 -5.62 15.79
C TYR A 84 1.17 -4.51 16.37
N VAL A 85 0.58 -4.77 17.53
CA VAL A 85 -0.26 -3.82 18.24
C VAL A 85 0.53 -3.26 19.42
N ALA A 86 0.72 -1.94 19.44
CA ALA A 86 1.34 -1.25 20.56
C ALA A 86 0.35 -1.13 21.73
N THR A 87 0.76 -1.56 22.92
CA THR A 87 0.01 -1.42 24.16
C THR A 87 0.85 -0.70 25.22
N GLN A 88 0.27 -0.40 26.37
CA GLN A 88 1.02 0.17 27.51
C GLN A 88 2.00 -0.81 28.14
N GLU A 89 1.80 -2.12 27.92
CA GLU A 89 2.62 -3.20 28.48
C GLU A 89 3.68 -3.70 27.48
N GLY A 90 3.66 -3.22 26.24
CA GLY A 90 4.62 -3.59 25.19
C GLY A 90 3.94 -3.85 23.85
N TRP A 91 4.57 -4.71 23.04
CA TRP A 91 4.04 -5.07 21.72
C TRP A 91 3.34 -6.43 21.77
N LEU A 92 2.12 -6.48 21.25
CA LEU A 92 1.40 -7.72 21.00
C LEU A 92 1.50 -8.10 19.53
N TYR A 93 1.74 -9.38 19.27
CA TYR A 93 1.77 -9.94 17.93
C TYR A 93 0.38 -10.48 17.61
N LEU A 94 -0.26 -9.93 16.58
CA LEU A 94 -1.59 -10.33 16.14
C LEU A 94 -1.51 -10.99 14.77
N ALA A 95 -1.90 -12.26 14.71
CA ALA A 95 -2.17 -12.97 13.46
C ALA A 95 -3.68 -12.98 13.23
N GLY A 96 -4.13 -12.43 12.09
CA GLY A 96 -5.55 -12.37 11.74
C GLY A 96 -5.84 -13.07 10.42
N ILE A 97 -6.98 -13.73 10.33
CA ILE A 97 -7.52 -14.35 9.12
C ILE A 97 -8.85 -13.66 8.79
N LYS A 98 -8.93 -13.11 7.58
CA LYS A 98 -10.10 -12.42 7.05
C LYS A 98 -10.66 -13.19 5.87
N ASP A 99 -11.98 -13.38 5.87
CA ASP A 99 -12.69 -13.88 4.70
C ASP A 99 -12.93 -12.76 3.68
N VAL A 100 -12.56 -13.01 2.42
CA VAL A 100 -12.59 -11.98 1.36
C VAL A 100 -14.01 -11.66 0.91
N TYR A 101 -14.95 -12.60 1.00
CA TYR A 101 -16.33 -12.42 0.57
C TYR A 101 -17.14 -11.63 1.61
N THR A 102 -17.16 -12.13 2.85
CA THR A 102 -17.92 -11.55 3.97
C THR A 102 -17.26 -10.30 4.55
N CYS A 103 -15.95 -10.13 4.30
CA CYS A 103 -15.11 -9.13 4.95
C CYS A 103 -14.98 -9.28 6.48
N GLU A 104 -15.40 -10.40 7.05
CA GLU A 104 -15.31 -10.66 8.48
C GLU A 104 -13.97 -11.30 8.88
N ILE A 105 -13.58 -11.12 10.15
CA ILE A 105 -12.45 -11.83 10.74
C ILE A 105 -12.95 -13.20 11.20
N VAL A 106 -12.50 -14.24 10.52
CA VAL A 106 -12.92 -15.63 10.79
C VAL A 106 -12.02 -16.34 11.78
N GLY A 107 -10.87 -15.75 12.10
CA GLY A 107 -9.97 -16.26 13.13
C GLY A 107 -8.87 -15.26 13.45
N TYR A 108 -8.38 -15.32 14.68
CA TYR A 108 -7.22 -14.56 15.10
C TYR A 108 -6.50 -15.29 16.24
N ALA A 109 -5.21 -15.01 16.37
CA ALA A 109 -4.40 -15.43 17.49
C ALA A 109 -3.50 -14.28 17.93
N MET A 110 -3.30 -14.15 19.24
CA MET A 110 -2.40 -13.16 19.82
C MET A 110 -1.34 -13.85 20.65
N GLY A 111 -0.12 -13.33 20.58
CA GLY A 111 1.01 -13.78 21.38
C GLY A 111 1.74 -12.61 22.00
N VAL A 112 2.25 -12.83 23.21
CA VAL A 112 3.37 -12.03 23.71
C VAL A 112 4.62 -12.43 22.92
N ARG A 113 5.57 -11.51 22.83
CA ARG A 113 6.87 -11.81 22.24
C ARG A 113 7.60 -12.89 23.03
#